data_AF-A0A1T4Y1X0-F1
#
_entry.id   AF-A0A1T4Y1X0-F1
#
_cell.length_a   1.000
_cell.length_b   1.000
_cell.length_c   1.000
_cell.angle_alpha   90.00
_cell.angle_beta   90.00
_cell.angle_gamma   90.00
#
_symmetry.space_group_name_H-M   'P 1'
#
loop_
_entity.id
_entity.type
_entity.pdbx_description
1 polymer ?
#
loop_
_entity_poly.entity_id
_entity_poly.type
_entity_poly.pdbx_seq_one_letter_code
_entity_poly.pdbx_strand_id
1 'polypeptide(L)'
;MAGYSLRNILIIALLLGAAAWQYFSGQVGNTPQQTAKPSQTQAQTQVTIDSSKAIAQLRAAANDPNAKFWTTIQGSVIKTLKDDTEGDRHQKFLLQIANDLTLLIAHNIDVAERVPVRAGDTVKLQGEYVWNHRGGVIHWTHHDPKGRKTGGWIELEGQRYD
;
A
#
# COMPACT_ATOMS: atom_id res chain seq x y z
N MET A 1 0.29 -40.89 -33.36
CA MET A 1 1.20 -41.00 -32.20
C MET A 1 0.82 -39.94 -31.20
N ALA A 2 0.44 -40.36 -29.99
CA ALA A 2 0.01 -39.60 -28.80
C ALA A 2 -1.25 -38.70 -28.97
N GLY A 3 -2.43 -38.94 -28.40
CA GLY A 3 -2.87 -39.87 -27.35
C GLY A 3 -3.10 -39.17 -26.01
N TYR A 4 -4.16 -38.37 -25.88
CA TYR A 4 -4.70 -38.00 -24.57
C TYR A 4 -5.91 -38.90 -24.26
N SER A 5 -5.81 -39.56 -23.11
CA SER A 5 -6.63 -40.68 -22.67
C SER A 5 -7.94 -40.22 -22.03
N LEU A 6 -9.04 -40.66 -22.64
CA LEU A 6 -10.39 -40.71 -22.08
C LEU A 6 -10.43 -41.69 -20.91
N ARG A 7 -10.37 -41.18 -19.68
CA ARG A 7 -10.77 -41.95 -18.50
C ARG A 7 -11.08 -40.98 -17.37
N ASN A 8 -12.35 -41.00 -16.94
CA ASN A 8 -12.95 -40.30 -15.79
C ASN A 8 -13.85 -39.08 -16.11
N ILE A 9 -14.64 -39.16 -17.18
CA ILE A 9 -15.85 -38.32 -17.36
C ILE A 9 -17.09 -39.19 -17.16
N LEU A 10 -17.19 -39.87 -16.01
CA LEU A 10 -18.39 -40.60 -15.57
C LEU A 10 -18.53 -40.53 -14.04
N ILE A 11 -18.52 -39.32 -13.48
CA ILE A 11 -19.12 -39.00 -12.17
C ILE A 11 -19.87 -37.65 -12.28
N ILE A 12 -20.70 -37.54 -13.30
CA ILE A 12 -21.70 -36.46 -13.47
C ILE A 12 -23.01 -37.17 -13.80
N ALA A 13 -23.60 -37.87 -12.81
CA ALA A 13 -25.00 -38.32 -12.78
C ALA A 13 -25.23 -39.32 -11.63
N LEU A 14 -25.01 -38.91 -10.37
CA LEU A 14 -25.59 -39.58 -9.18
C LEU A 14 -25.39 -38.77 -7.88
N LEU A 15 -25.70 -37.47 -7.92
CA LEU A 15 -25.94 -36.64 -6.72
C LEU A 15 -27.08 -35.64 -7.00
N LEU A 16 -28.16 -36.11 -7.64
CA LEU A 16 -29.40 -35.37 -7.90
C LEU A 16 -30.56 -35.89 -7.03
N GLY A 17 -30.31 -36.16 -5.74
CA GLY A 17 -31.31 -36.75 -4.82
C GLY A 17 -31.39 -36.17 -3.41
N ALA A 18 -30.50 -35.26 -3.02
CA ALA A 18 -30.46 -34.68 -1.66
C ALA A 18 -30.57 -33.14 -1.64
N ALA A 19 -30.97 -32.52 -2.76
CA ALA A 19 -31.03 -31.06 -2.92
C ALA A 19 -32.46 -30.48 -2.89
N ALA A 20 -33.50 -31.30 -2.66
CA ALA A 20 -34.90 -30.85 -2.71
C ALA A 20 -35.59 -30.70 -1.34
N TRP A 21 -34.98 -31.15 -0.23
CA TRP A 21 -35.57 -31.02 1.12
C TRP A 21 -35.03 -29.83 1.93
N GLN A 22 -33.93 -29.22 1.50
CA GLN A 22 -33.38 -28.01 2.13
C GLN A 22 -33.90 -26.71 1.49
N TYR A 23 -34.75 -26.81 0.45
CA TYR A 23 -35.28 -25.67 -0.29
C TYR A 23 -36.67 -25.19 0.19
N PHE A 24 -37.28 -25.81 1.22
CA PHE A 24 -38.67 -25.48 1.58
C PHE A 24 -39.01 -25.47 3.09
N SER A 25 -38.04 -25.22 3.97
CA SER A 25 -38.34 -25.08 5.40
C SER A 25 -37.38 -24.11 6.08
N GLY A 26 -37.76 -22.82 6.10
CA GLY A 26 -36.94 -21.78 6.74
C GLY A 26 -37.59 -20.40 6.79
N GLN A 27 -38.79 -20.33 7.36
CA GLN A 27 -39.42 -19.19 8.05
C GLN A 27 -39.31 -17.76 7.49
N VAL A 28 -40.49 -17.31 7.07
CA VAL A 28 -41.05 -15.95 7.13
C VAL A 28 -40.63 -15.21 8.41
N GLY A 29 -40.03 -14.03 8.25
CA GLY A 29 -39.71 -13.11 9.33
C GLY A 29 -39.24 -11.77 8.75
N ASN A 30 -40.16 -10.82 8.63
CA ASN A 30 -39.85 -9.44 8.24
C ASN A 30 -38.86 -8.80 9.20
N THR A 31 -37.70 -8.38 8.71
CA THR A 31 -36.92 -7.30 9.33
C THR A 31 -36.31 -6.45 8.21
N PRO A 32 -36.59 -5.13 8.15
CA PRO A 32 -35.88 -4.26 7.21
C PRO A 32 -34.41 -4.20 7.63
N GLN A 33 -33.55 -4.82 6.82
CA GLN A 33 -32.11 -4.71 6.93
C GLN A 33 -31.71 -3.26 6.65
N GLN A 34 -31.49 -2.50 7.73
CA GLN A 34 -30.78 -1.23 7.66
C GLN A 34 -29.43 -1.47 7.00
N THR A 35 -29.19 -0.80 5.88
CA THR A 35 -27.90 -0.72 5.21
C THR A 35 -26.90 0.00 6.12
N ALA A 36 -26.30 -0.73 7.06
CA ALA A 36 -25.23 -0.21 7.89
C ALA A 36 -23.94 -0.10 7.04
N LYS A 37 -23.57 1.14 6.73
CA LYS A 37 -22.24 1.55 6.26
C LYS A 37 -21.18 0.93 7.18
N PRO A 38 -20.09 0.32 6.68
CA PRO A 38 -19.12 -0.36 7.55
C PRO A 38 -18.56 0.61 8.60
N SER A 39 -18.69 0.24 9.87
CA SER A 39 -18.22 0.99 11.03
C SER A 39 -16.72 1.26 10.93
N GLN A 40 -16.35 2.53 11.09
CA GLN A 40 -14.97 3.06 11.01
C GLN A 40 -13.99 2.42 12.01
N THR A 41 -14.46 1.66 13.00
CA THR A 41 -13.67 1.02 14.05
C THR A 41 -12.72 -0.08 13.53
N GLN A 42 -13.10 -0.84 12.50
CA GLN A 42 -12.25 -1.90 11.96
C GLN A 42 -11.16 -1.35 11.03
N ALA A 43 -11.49 -0.33 10.23
CA ALA A 43 -10.54 0.31 9.33
C ALA A 43 -9.42 1.07 10.08
N GLN A 44 -9.75 1.75 11.18
CA GLN A 44 -8.74 2.46 12.00
C GLN A 44 -7.79 1.50 12.73
N THR A 45 -8.30 0.36 13.18
CA THR A 45 -7.47 -0.66 13.84
C THR A 45 -6.44 -1.25 12.86
N GLN A 46 -6.88 -1.59 11.64
CA GLN A 46 -6.00 -2.18 10.63
C GLN A 46 -4.90 -1.20 10.16
N VAL A 47 -5.26 0.08 9.91
CA VAL A 47 -4.29 1.12 9.53
C VAL A 47 -3.21 1.33 10.60
N THR A 48 -3.59 1.26 11.88
CA THR A 48 -2.64 1.40 12.99
C THR A 48 -1.67 0.22 13.07
N ILE A 49 -2.16 -1.01 12.89
CA ILE A 49 -1.33 -2.22 12.89
C ILE A 49 -0.35 -2.21 11.70
N ASP A 50 -0.83 -1.92 10.50
CA ASP A 50 0.01 -1.86 9.29
C ASP A 50 1.11 -0.80 9.43
N SER A 51 0.77 0.36 9.99
CA SER A 51 1.73 1.43 10.29
C SER A 51 2.78 0.97 11.31
N SER A 52 2.37 0.30 12.39
CA SER A 52 3.31 -0.20 13.41
C SER A 52 4.30 -1.22 12.85
N LYS A 53 3.84 -2.11 11.96
CA LYS A 53 4.67 -3.11 11.28
C LYS A 53 5.66 -2.44 10.33
N ALA A 54 5.21 -1.47 9.55
CA ALA A 54 6.08 -0.71 8.63
C ALA A 54 7.19 0.04 9.39
N ILE A 55 6.84 0.69 10.50
CA ILE A 55 7.82 1.38 11.37
C ILE A 55 8.82 0.37 11.95
N ALA A 56 8.36 -0.78 12.44
CA ALA A 56 9.25 -1.81 12.97
C ALA A 56 10.23 -2.34 11.91
N GLN A 57 9.76 -2.56 10.68
CA GLN A 57 10.60 -2.97 9.56
C GLN A 57 11.66 -1.91 9.22
N LEU A 58 11.28 -0.62 9.21
CA LEU A 58 12.22 0.47 8.95
C LEU A 58 13.27 0.61 10.06
N ARG A 59 12.91 0.41 11.32
CA ARG A 59 13.89 0.38 12.43
C ARG A 59 14.89 -0.76 12.29
N ALA A 60 14.41 -1.97 11.92
CA ALA A 60 15.29 -3.11 11.68
C ALA A 60 16.25 -2.84 10.51
N ALA A 61 15.77 -2.16 9.46
CA ALA A 61 16.53 -1.81 8.28
C ALA A 61 17.65 -0.78 8.53
N ALA A 62 17.62 -0.04 9.64
CA ALA A 62 18.60 1.01 9.93
C ALA A 62 20.05 0.51 10.02
N ASN A 63 20.24 -0.78 10.32
CA ASN A 63 21.56 -1.42 10.47
C ASN A 63 21.88 -2.42 9.35
N ASP A 64 21.07 -2.50 8.30
CA ASP A 64 21.30 -3.40 7.17
C ASP A 64 21.64 -2.61 5.91
N PRO A 65 22.92 -2.61 5.47
CA PRO A 65 23.34 -1.86 4.28
C PRO A 65 22.75 -2.39 2.97
N ASN A 66 22.16 -3.59 2.97
CA ASN A 66 21.49 -4.17 1.82
C ASN A 66 19.97 -3.97 1.86
N ALA A 67 19.43 -3.33 2.90
CA ALA A 67 17.99 -3.19 3.05
C ALA A 67 17.40 -2.35 1.92
N LYS A 68 16.51 -3.01 1.18
CA LYS A 68 15.77 -2.44 0.07
C LYS A 68 14.39 -3.11 -0.04
N PHE A 69 13.32 -2.33 0.10
CA PHE A 69 11.96 -2.89 0.07
C PHE A 69 10.90 -1.82 -0.18
N TRP A 70 9.75 -2.24 -0.70
CA TRP A 70 8.57 -1.37 -0.82
C TRP A 70 7.85 -1.23 0.52
N THR A 71 7.39 -0.03 0.81
CA THR A 71 6.63 0.26 2.03
C THR A 71 5.60 1.36 1.80
N THR A 72 4.58 1.39 2.65
CA THR A 72 3.59 2.46 2.72
C THR A 72 3.61 3.02 4.13
N ILE A 73 3.79 4.33 4.25
CA ILE A 73 3.93 5.02 5.54
C ILE A 73 3.17 6.34 5.53
N GLN A 74 2.92 6.87 6.72
CA GLN A 74 2.38 8.21 6.93
C GLN A 74 3.24 8.94 7.95
N GLY A 75 3.45 10.24 7.77
CA GLY A 75 4.23 11.06 8.68
C GLY A 75 4.00 12.55 8.50
N SER A 76 4.66 13.33 9.35
CA SER A 76 4.65 14.79 9.26
C SER A 76 5.92 15.29 8.57
N VAL A 77 5.77 16.20 7.62
CA VAL A 77 6.88 16.87 6.97
C VAL A 77 7.51 17.82 7.98
N ILE A 78 8.76 17.57 8.35
CA ILE A 78 9.47 18.43 9.31
C ILE A 78 10.31 19.50 8.61
N LYS A 79 10.70 19.27 7.35
CA LYS A 79 11.52 20.21 6.57
C LYS A 79 11.45 19.93 5.08
N THR A 80 11.20 20.96 4.28
CA THR A 80 11.46 20.94 2.84
C THR A 80 12.92 21.28 2.56
N LEU A 81 13.55 20.57 1.63
CA LEU A 81 14.94 20.78 1.23
C LEU A 81 14.98 21.43 -0.16
N LYS A 82 16.15 21.96 -0.54
CA LYS A 82 16.39 22.34 -1.93
C LYS A 82 16.27 21.09 -2.81
N ASP A 83 15.67 21.27 -3.98
CA ASP A 83 15.61 20.22 -4.99
C ASP A 83 17.00 19.72 -5.35
N ASP A 84 17.05 18.44 -5.66
CA ASP A 84 18.15 17.88 -6.41
C ASP A 84 17.96 18.18 -7.89
N THR A 85 19.00 18.69 -8.52
CA THR A 85 19.01 19.01 -9.96
C THR A 85 20.16 18.33 -10.69
N GLU A 86 20.88 17.41 -10.03
CA GLU A 86 21.91 16.60 -10.66
C GLU A 86 21.28 15.33 -11.25
N GLY A 87 21.30 15.19 -12.57
CA GLY A 87 20.57 14.12 -13.26
C GLY A 87 19.06 14.40 -13.26
N ASP A 88 18.25 13.35 -13.03
CA ASP A 88 16.80 13.50 -12.87
C ASP A 88 16.49 14.39 -11.67
N ARG A 89 15.58 15.34 -11.84
CA ARG A 89 15.23 16.32 -10.81
C ARG A 89 14.41 15.66 -9.71
N HIS A 90 14.79 15.90 -8.46
CA HIS A 90 14.07 15.36 -7.30
C HIS A 90 13.67 16.47 -6.33
N GLN A 91 12.40 16.51 -5.98
CA GLN A 91 11.95 17.19 -4.78
C GLN A 91 12.40 16.41 -3.55
N LYS A 92 13.01 17.09 -2.58
CA LYS A 92 13.49 16.49 -1.33
C LYS A 92 12.82 17.10 -0.11
N PHE A 93 12.41 16.25 0.83
CA PHE A 93 11.93 16.69 2.13
C PHE A 93 12.16 15.62 3.20
N LEU A 94 12.19 16.04 4.46
CA LEU A 94 12.31 15.15 5.62
C LEU A 94 10.93 14.85 6.18
N LEU A 95 10.65 13.56 6.37
CA LEU A 95 9.40 13.06 6.91
C LEU A 95 9.67 12.38 8.26
N GLN A 96 9.06 12.89 9.32
CA GLN A 96 9.04 12.23 10.62
C GLN A 96 7.85 11.27 10.68
N ILE A 97 8.14 9.98 10.87
CA ILE A 97 7.13 8.91 10.93
C ILE A 97 6.97 8.32 12.33
N ALA A 98 7.96 8.53 13.19
CA ALA A 98 7.90 8.28 14.63
C ALA A 98 8.85 9.25 15.34
N ASN A 99 8.75 9.35 16.66
CA ASN A 99 9.58 10.27 17.47
C ASN A 99 11.09 10.08 17.22
N ASP A 100 11.51 8.85 16.95
CA ASP A 100 12.90 8.43 16.73
C ASP A 100 13.26 8.19 15.26
N LEU A 101 12.32 8.35 14.33
CA LEU A 101 12.49 7.92 12.94
C LEU A 101 12.09 9.00 11.94
N THR A 102 13.11 9.50 11.23
CA THR A 102 12.98 10.48 10.16
C THR A 102 13.60 9.89 8.88
N LEU A 103 12.91 10.03 7.76
CA LEU A 103 13.36 9.56 6.46
C LEU A 103 13.49 10.72 5.48
N LEU A 104 14.48 10.63 4.58
CA LEU A 104 14.53 11.47 3.40
C LEU A 104 13.56 10.93 2.35
N ILE A 105 12.69 11.79 1.83
CA ILE A 105 11.87 11.48 0.65
C ILE A 105 12.51 12.15 -0.56
N ALA A 106 12.70 11.38 -1.64
CA ALA A 106 13.21 11.84 -2.92
C ALA A 106 12.17 11.53 -4.02
N HIS A 107 11.36 12.53 -4.35
CA HIS A 107 10.27 12.43 -5.32
C HIS A 107 10.74 12.98 -6.67
N ASN A 108 10.79 12.14 -7.70
CA ASN A 108 11.24 12.54 -9.03
C ASN A 108 10.18 13.42 -9.71
N ILE A 109 10.52 14.69 -9.93
CA ILE A 109 9.61 15.71 -10.49
C ILE A 109 9.75 15.86 -12.02
N ASP A 110 10.50 14.99 -12.68
CA ASP A 110 10.50 14.87 -14.13
C ASP A 110 9.38 13.95 -14.63
N VAL A 111 8.95 13.00 -13.80
CA VAL A 111 7.96 11.97 -14.15
C VAL A 111 6.66 12.07 -13.36
N ALA A 112 6.61 12.95 -12.34
CA ALA A 112 5.44 13.20 -11.51
C ALA A 112 5.31 14.68 -11.16
N GLU A 113 4.10 15.12 -10.82
CA GLU A 113 3.86 16.48 -10.36
C GLU A 113 4.51 16.76 -9.01
N ARG A 114 5.14 17.93 -8.87
CA ARG A 114 5.69 18.39 -7.59
C ARG A 114 4.59 18.46 -6.52
N VAL A 115 4.82 17.82 -5.39
CA VAL A 115 3.89 17.87 -4.26
C VAL A 115 4.05 19.21 -3.51
N PRO A 116 2.98 19.99 -3.27
CA PRO A 116 3.07 21.30 -2.63
C PRO A 116 3.22 21.22 -1.10
N VAL A 117 4.02 20.27 -0.59
CA VAL A 117 4.25 20.05 0.84
C VAL A 117 4.96 21.23 1.52
N ARG A 118 4.60 21.46 2.77
CA ARG A 118 5.20 22.40 3.72
C ARG A 118 5.48 21.71 5.04
N ALA A 119 6.34 22.32 5.86
CA ALA A 119 6.57 21.83 7.22
C ALA A 119 5.25 21.86 8.02
N GLY A 120 4.96 20.78 8.73
CA GLY A 120 3.70 20.55 9.46
C GLY A 120 2.71 19.67 8.71
N ASP A 121 2.79 19.58 7.38
CA ASP A 121 1.85 18.78 6.60
C ASP A 121 1.95 17.30 6.93
N THR A 122 0.81 16.62 6.96
CA THR A 122 0.77 15.15 7.06
C THR A 122 0.65 14.58 5.65
N VAL A 123 1.59 13.70 5.30
CA VAL A 123 1.56 12.98 4.03
C VAL A 123 1.54 11.48 4.25
N LYS A 124 0.78 10.78 3.40
CA LYS A 124 0.86 9.34 3.25
C LYS A 124 1.58 9.06 1.94
N LEU A 125 2.45 8.07 1.89
CA LEU A 125 3.17 7.72 0.68
C LEU A 125 3.40 6.23 0.56
N GLN A 126 3.59 5.78 -0.68
CA GLN A 126 4.13 4.48 -1.03
C GLN A 126 5.40 4.69 -1.85
N GLY A 127 6.44 3.93 -1.55
CA GLY A 127 7.70 4.00 -2.29
C GLY A 127 8.63 2.85 -1.92
N GLU A 128 9.82 2.86 -2.52
CA GLU A 128 10.90 1.92 -2.23
C GLU A 128 11.85 2.56 -1.21
N TYR A 129 12.03 1.93 -0.07
CA TYR A 129 13.09 2.28 0.89
C TYR A 129 14.42 1.73 0.41
N VAL A 130 15.49 2.50 0.56
CA VAL A 130 16.88 2.08 0.40
C VAL A 130 17.70 2.61 1.56
N TRP A 131 18.51 1.74 2.16
CA TRP A 131 19.42 2.13 3.23
C TRP A 131 20.49 3.13 2.74
N ASN A 132 20.88 4.04 3.63
CA ASN A 132 22.10 4.83 3.52
C ASN A 132 22.61 5.18 4.93
N HIS A 133 23.85 5.70 5.02
CA HIS A 133 24.48 6.12 6.29
C HIS A 133 23.79 7.31 6.98
N ARG A 134 22.65 7.80 6.47
CA ARG A 134 21.86 8.92 7.01
C ARG A 134 20.45 8.51 7.44
N GLY A 135 20.19 7.21 7.60
CA GLY A 135 18.90 6.69 8.06
C GLY A 135 17.97 6.20 6.95
N GLY A 136 18.44 6.19 5.69
CA GLY A 136 17.71 5.71 4.53
C GLY A 136 16.96 6.79 3.76
N VAL A 137 16.55 6.42 2.54
CA VAL A 137 15.78 7.26 1.61
C VAL A 137 14.59 6.47 1.11
N ILE A 138 13.46 7.14 0.90
CA ILE A 138 12.37 6.59 0.10
C ILE A 138 12.33 7.33 -1.24
N HIS A 139 12.40 6.55 -2.30
CA HIS A 139 12.26 6.98 -3.69
C HIS A 139 11.18 6.15 -4.39
N TRP A 140 11.06 6.27 -5.71
CA TRP A 140 9.97 5.63 -6.48
C TRP A 140 8.58 5.97 -5.91
N THR A 141 8.43 7.18 -5.38
CA THR A 141 7.16 7.72 -4.89
C THR A 141 6.31 8.29 -6.03
N HIS A 142 6.33 7.59 -7.16
CA HIS A 142 5.70 7.94 -8.43
C HIS A 142 5.36 6.65 -9.20
N HIS A 143 4.42 6.71 -10.13
CA HIS A 143 4.10 5.58 -11.00
C HIS A 143 5.33 5.16 -11.82
N ASP A 144 5.45 3.88 -12.19
CA ASP A 144 6.48 3.48 -13.15
C ASP A 144 6.05 3.90 -14.56
N PRO A 145 6.74 4.83 -15.25
CA PRO A 145 6.33 5.28 -16.57
C PRO A 145 6.34 4.17 -17.63
N LYS A 146 7.04 3.05 -17.34
CA LYS A 146 7.09 1.87 -18.20
C LYS A 146 6.13 0.76 -17.78
N GLY A 147 5.40 0.93 -16.67
CA GLY A 147 4.38 -0.01 -16.19
C GLY A 147 4.90 -1.40 -15.80
N ARG A 148 6.19 -1.54 -15.47
CA ARG A 148 6.80 -2.84 -15.09
C ARG A 148 6.63 -3.14 -13.60
N LYS A 149 6.44 -2.10 -12.80
CA LYS A 149 6.11 -2.17 -11.37
C LYS A 149 4.82 -1.38 -11.10
N THR A 150 4.18 -1.65 -9.96
CA THR A 150 3.03 -0.87 -9.48
C THR A 150 3.37 0.60 -9.23
N GLY A 151 4.65 0.92 -8.97
CA GLY A 151 5.11 2.26 -8.64
C GLY A 151 4.73 2.65 -7.21
N GLY A 152 4.88 3.93 -6.91
CA GLY A 152 4.51 4.56 -5.66
C GLY A 152 3.76 5.86 -5.90
N TRP A 153 3.54 6.61 -4.83
CA TRP A 153 2.75 7.84 -4.85
C TRP A 153 2.95 8.61 -3.55
N ILE A 154 2.60 9.89 -3.56
CA ILE A 154 2.46 10.74 -2.37
C ILE A 154 1.03 11.24 -2.32
N GLU A 155 0.42 11.23 -1.14
CA GLU A 155 -0.93 11.73 -0.89
C GLU A 155 -0.86 12.84 0.17
N LEU A 156 -1.35 14.02 -0.20
CA LEU A 156 -1.45 15.21 0.64
C LEU A 156 -2.90 15.68 0.60
N GLU A 157 -3.54 15.77 1.76
CA GLU A 157 -4.94 16.25 1.89
C GLU A 157 -5.94 15.52 0.98
N GLY A 158 -5.71 14.23 0.71
CA GLY A 158 -6.54 13.39 -0.15
C GLY A 158 -6.24 13.53 -1.66
N GLN A 159 -5.36 14.44 -2.06
CA GLN A 159 -4.84 14.53 -3.42
C GLN A 159 -3.63 13.62 -3.57
N ARG A 160 -3.65 12.76 -4.60
CA ARG A 160 -2.53 11.87 -4.94
C ARG A 160 -1.67 12.47 -6.05
N TYR A 161 -0.36 12.30 -5.90
CA TYR A 161 0.70 12.69 -6.81
C TYR A 161 1.51 11.44 -7.12
N ASP A 162 1.57 11.06 -8.39
CA ASP A 162 2.32 9.91 -8.87
C ASP A 162 2.87 10.10 -10.27
#